data_AF-A0A0G1TL49-F1
#
_entry.id   AF-A0A0G1TL49-F1
#
_cell.length_a   1.000
_cell.length_b   1.000
_cell.length_c   1.000
_cell.angle_alpha   90.00
_cell.angle_beta   90.00
_cell.angle_gamma   90.00
#
_symmetry.space_group_name_H-M   'P 1'
#
loop_
_entity.id
_entity.type
_entity.pdbx_description
1 polymer ?
#
loop_
_entity_poly.entity_id
_entity_poly.type
_entity_poly.pdbx_seq_one_letter_code
_entity_poly.pdbx_strand_id
1 'polypeptide(L)'
;MSEFFNLALVQPLFNLLVLLQSFIPGGDFGIAVILLTILVKVILFPLNQKAILSQRDLQKLQPQLQSIQQKYKDNKEKLAQESMKLYKDHKVNPLGGCLPLLIQLPILLALFQIFRTITTIDLNTLYSFIPRPEAIHTTFLGIVDLGKASIELAIIAGALQFIQAKFMQQRQQLGVTPQKDGKKDDSGKEGAFSIVQEQYLWRGYKKA
;
A
#
# COMPACT_ATOMS: atom_id res chain seq x y z
N MET A 1 -16.25 0.55 23.35
CA MET A 1 -15.56 0.86 22.07
C MET A 1 -15.15 -0.39 21.29
N SER A 2 -14.84 -1.52 21.93
CA SER A 2 -14.53 -2.80 21.26
C SER A 2 -15.73 -3.40 20.51
N GLU A 3 -16.96 -3.27 21.03
CA GLU A 3 -18.15 -3.85 20.39
C GLU A 3 -18.46 -3.24 19.02
N PHE A 4 -18.33 -1.92 18.86
CA PHE A 4 -18.51 -1.28 17.56
C PHE A 4 -17.49 -1.79 16.54
N PHE A 5 -16.22 -1.89 16.92
CA PHE A 5 -15.17 -2.45 16.06
C PHE A 5 -15.45 -3.91 15.70
N ASN A 6 -15.93 -4.69 16.67
CA ASN A 6 -16.29 -6.09 16.45
C ASN A 6 -17.44 -6.22 15.45
N LEU A 7 -18.52 -5.48 15.66
CA LEU A 7 -19.71 -5.55 14.82
C LEU A 7 -19.47 -4.96 13.42
N ALA A 8 -18.74 -3.83 13.35
CA ALA A 8 -18.55 -3.10 12.10
C ALA A 8 -17.42 -3.66 11.22
N LEU A 9 -16.37 -4.26 11.80
CA LEU A 9 -15.20 -4.74 11.06
C LEU A 9 -14.93 -6.23 11.29
N VAL A 10 -14.78 -6.68 12.53
CA VAL A 10 -14.34 -8.06 12.82
C VAL A 10 -15.35 -9.09 12.32
N GLN A 11 -16.63 -8.93 12.67
CA GLN A 11 -17.70 -9.85 12.31
C GLN A 11 -17.94 -9.94 10.79
N PRO A 12 -18.11 -8.84 10.04
CA PRO A 12 -18.27 -8.95 8.59
C PRO A 12 -17.02 -9.53 7.92
N LEU A 13 -15.82 -9.20 8.41
CA LEU A 13 -14.58 -9.72 7.87
C LEU A 13 -14.41 -11.22 8.13
N PHE A 14 -14.76 -11.69 9.34
CA PHE A 14 -14.75 -13.10 9.69
C PHE A 14 -15.77 -13.90 8.87
N ASN A 15 -16.98 -13.38 8.74
CA ASN A 15 -18.03 -13.97 7.91
C ASN A 15 -17.58 -14.12 6.46
N LEU A 16 -16.99 -13.06 5.88
CA LEU A 16 -16.48 -13.09 4.53
C LEU A 16 -15.33 -14.10 4.38
N LEU A 17 -14.48 -14.21 5.40
CA LEU A 17 -13.36 -15.15 5.41
C LEU A 17 -13.83 -16.63 5.45
N VAL A 18 -14.81 -16.96 6.28
CA VAL A 18 -15.42 -18.31 6.31
C VAL A 18 -16.16 -18.62 5.01
N LEU A 19 -16.86 -17.64 4.46
CA LEU A 19 -17.48 -17.76 3.15
C LEU A 19 -16.45 -18.08 2.08
N LEU A 20 -15.35 -17.33 2.00
CA LEU A 20 -14.26 -17.61 1.05
C LEU A 20 -13.62 -18.99 1.26
N GLN A 21 -13.44 -19.40 2.52
CA GLN A 21 -12.93 -20.73 2.84
C GLN A 21 -13.86 -21.83 2.32
N SER A 22 -15.19 -21.65 2.40
CA SER A 22 -16.15 -22.64 1.90
C SER A 22 -16.14 -22.82 0.37
N PHE A 23 -15.71 -21.80 -0.37
CA PHE A 23 -15.52 -21.88 -1.82
C PHE A 23 -14.20 -22.58 -2.21
N ILE A 24 -13.27 -22.79 -1.28
CA ILE A 24 -11.96 -23.37 -1.56
C ILE A 24 -12.00 -24.89 -1.36
N PRO A 25 -11.73 -25.70 -2.41
CA PRO A 25 -11.58 -27.14 -2.26
C PRO A 25 -10.34 -27.44 -1.41
N GLY A 26 -10.53 -28.06 -0.23
CA GLY A 26 -9.46 -28.35 0.73
C GLY A 26 -9.46 -27.49 1.99
N GLY A 27 -10.31 -26.45 2.06
CA GLY A 27 -10.54 -25.70 3.31
C GLY A 27 -9.34 -24.90 3.84
N ASP A 28 -8.33 -24.62 3.03
CA ASP A 28 -7.14 -23.86 3.44
C ASP A 28 -7.50 -22.42 3.84
N PHE A 29 -7.43 -22.15 5.14
CA PHE A 29 -7.69 -20.82 5.70
C PHE A 29 -6.71 -19.77 5.15
N GLY A 30 -5.48 -20.17 4.89
CA GLY A 30 -4.47 -19.32 4.29
C GLY A 30 -4.81 -18.76 2.91
N ILE A 31 -5.40 -19.60 2.05
CA ILE A 31 -5.82 -19.18 0.71
C ILE A 31 -7.03 -18.24 0.82
N ALA A 32 -7.94 -18.49 1.76
CA ALA A 32 -9.07 -17.60 2.03
C ALA A 32 -8.61 -16.19 2.42
N VAL A 33 -7.57 -16.07 3.24
CA VAL A 33 -6.98 -14.77 3.62
C VAL A 33 -6.39 -14.06 2.41
N ILE A 34 -5.65 -14.77 1.55
CA ILE A 34 -5.09 -14.18 0.32
C ILE A 34 -6.22 -13.65 -0.57
N LEU A 35 -7.26 -14.44 -0.81
CA LEU A 35 -8.41 -14.02 -1.61
C LEU A 35 -9.12 -12.82 -1.01
N LEU A 36 -9.30 -12.80 0.32
CA LEU A 36 -9.83 -11.66 1.04
C LEU A 36 -9.00 -10.41 0.78
N THR A 37 -7.67 -10.51 0.87
CA THR A 37 -6.79 -9.35 0.62
C THR A 37 -6.87 -8.85 -0.83
N ILE A 38 -7.03 -9.75 -1.81
CA ILE A 38 -7.21 -9.39 -3.22
C ILE A 38 -8.55 -8.67 -3.41
N LEU A 39 -9.63 -9.21 -2.85
CA LEU A 39 -10.96 -8.63 -2.93
C LEU A 39 -10.99 -7.23 -2.33
N VAL A 40 -10.42 -7.07 -1.13
CA VAL A 40 -10.29 -5.76 -0.47
C VAL A 40 -9.43 -4.80 -1.30
N LYS A 41 -8.32 -5.26 -1.88
CA LYS A 41 -7.49 -4.46 -2.79
C LYS A 41 -8.22 -4.02 -4.05
N VAL A 42 -9.08 -4.86 -4.61
CA VAL A 42 -9.89 -4.53 -5.80
C VAL A 42 -10.92 -3.45 -5.45
N ILE A 43 -11.60 -3.56 -4.32
CA ILE A 43 -12.54 -2.54 -3.84
C ILE A 43 -11.83 -1.21 -3.56
N LEU A 44 -10.64 -1.26 -2.96
CA LEU A 44 -9.82 -0.08 -2.66
C LEU A 44 -9.00 0.40 -3.85
N PHE A 45 -8.99 -0.30 -4.98
CA PHE A 45 -8.21 0.05 -6.16
C PHE A 45 -8.42 1.49 -6.66
N PRO A 46 -9.65 2.00 -6.82
CA PRO A 46 -9.85 3.39 -7.25
C PRO A 46 -9.31 4.41 -6.24
N LEU A 47 -9.36 4.11 -4.94
CA LEU A 47 -8.78 4.95 -3.89
C LEU A 47 -7.25 4.92 -3.95
N ASN A 48 -6.67 3.73 -4.07
CA ASN A 48 -5.23 3.53 -4.20
C ASN A 48 -4.66 4.24 -5.43
N GLN A 49 -5.38 4.25 -6.56
CA GLN A 49 -5.00 5.01 -7.74
C GLN A 49 -4.89 6.51 -7.45
N LYS A 50 -5.84 7.10 -6.73
CA LYS A 50 -5.78 8.51 -6.34
C LYS A 50 -4.60 8.80 -5.41
N ALA A 51 -4.31 7.91 -4.47
CA ALA A 51 -3.15 8.03 -3.59
C ALA A 51 -1.83 8.00 -4.36
N ILE A 52 -1.71 7.10 -5.35
CA ILE A 52 -0.53 7.01 -6.22
C ILE A 52 -0.36 8.28 -7.06
N LEU A 53 -1.44 8.83 -7.62
CA LEU A 53 -1.39 10.09 -8.37
C LEU A 53 -0.90 11.25 -7.49
N SER A 54 -1.46 11.39 -6.29
CA SER A 54 -1.01 12.40 -5.31
C SER A 54 0.47 12.25 -4.97
N GLN A 55 0.97 11.02 -4.83
CA GLN A 55 2.38 10.77 -4.54
C GLN A 55 3.29 11.17 -5.71
N ARG A 56 2.85 10.94 -6.95
CA ARG A 56 3.58 11.36 -8.16
C ARG A 56 3.65 12.87 -8.29
N ASP A 57 2.60 13.60 -7.93
CA ASP A 57 2.62 15.06 -7.97
C ASP A 57 3.52 15.64 -6.87
N LEU A 58 3.57 15.04 -5.68
CA LEU A 58 4.56 15.39 -4.65
C LEU A 58 6.00 15.17 -5.12
N GLN A 59 6.26 14.11 -5.90
CA GLN A 59 7.59 13.84 -6.46
C GLN A 59 8.06 14.95 -7.41
N LYS A 60 7.15 15.48 -8.25
CA LYS A 60 7.47 16.61 -9.14
C LYS A 60 7.85 17.87 -8.37
N LEU A 61 7.34 18.05 -7.15
CA LEU A 61 7.64 19.19 -6.28
C LEU A 61 8.91 19.02 -5.45
N GLN A 62 9.48 17.81 -5.35
CA GLN A 62 10.71 17.56 -4.59
C GLN A 62 11.88 18.49 -4.94
N PRO A 63 12.22 18.78 -6.22
CA PRO A 63 13.33 19.69 -6.53
C PRO A 63 13.07 21.12 -6.03
N GLN A 64 11.83 21.61 -6.15
CA GLN A 64 11.46 22.93 -5.63
C GLN A 64 11.50 22.94 -4.10
N LEU A 65 11.03 21.87 -3.46
CA LEU A 65 11.10 21.70 -2.02
C LEU A 65 12.55 21.67 -1.51
N GLN A 66 13.46 21.04 -2.24
CA GLN A 66 14.90 21.05 -1.92
C GLN A 66 15.49 22.46 -2.01
N SER A 67 15.09 23.26 -3.00
CA SER A 67 15.52 24.67 -3.10
C SER A 67 15.05 25.51 -1.90
N ILE A 68 13.80 25.32 -1.45
CA ILE A 68 13.26 25.97 -0.24
C ILE A 68 14.02 25.51 1.00
N GLN A 69 14.29 24.20 1.12
CA GLN A 69 15.07 23.64 2.23
C GLN A 69 16.48 24.24 2.26
N GLN A 70 17.14 24.41 1.12
CA GLN A 70 18.47 25.03 1.05
C GLN A 70 18.45 26.51 1.43
N LYS A 71 17.42 27.26 0.99
CA LYS A 71 17.28 28.69 1.25
C LYS A 71 16.93 29.02 2.71
N TYR A 72 16.22 28.13 3.41
CA TYR A 72 15.73 28.36 4.77
C TYR A 72 16.22 27.31 5.78
N LYS A 73 17.42 26.72 5.58
CA LYS A 73 17.99 25.71 6.49
C LYS A 73 17.97 26.13 7.96
N ASP A 74 18.31 27.39 8.24
CA ASP A 74 18.44 27.92 9.59
C ASP A 74 17.11 28.41 10.19
N ASN A 75 16.03 28.44 9.39
CA ASN A 75 14.73 28.94 9.84
C ASN A 75 13.62 27.90 9.57
N LYS A 76 13.42 27.01 10.53
CA LYS A 76 12.41 25.93 10.47
C LYS A 76 10.98 26.45 10.29
N GLU A 77 10.67 27.61 10.87
CA GLU A 77 9.34 28.20 10.77
C GLU A 77 9.05 28.69 9.34
N LYS A 78 9.97 29.45 8.74
CA LYS A 78 9.86 29.88 7.34
C LYS A 78 9.89 28.70 6.39
N LEU A 79 10.70 27.68 6.66
CA LEU A 79 10.74 26.45 5.87
C LEU A 79 9.38 25.75 5.84
N ALA A 80 8.71 25.60 6.99
CA ALA A 80 7.39 24.97 7.07
C ALA A 80 6.32 25.80 6.33
N GLN A 81 6.35 27.13 6.49
CA GLN A 81 5.42 28.04 5.82
C GLN A 81 5.56 28.01 4.30
N GLU A 82 6.79 28.16 3.78
CA GLU A 82 7.05 28.15 2.33
C GLU A 82 6.81 26.77 1.71
N SER A 83 7.14 25.68 2.43
CA SER A 83 6.82 24.33 1.97
C SER A 83 5.30 24.11 1.85
N MET A 84 4.52 24.58 2.84
CA MET A 84 3.07 24.47 2.80
C MET A 84 2.46 25.37 1.71
N LYS A 85 3.03 26.56 1.50
CA LYS A 85 2.62 27.47 0.42
C LYS A 85 2.84 26.81 -0.94
N LEU A 86 4.00 26.19 -1.15
CA LEU A 86 4.31 25.43 -2.37
C LEU A 86 3.28 24.33 -2.65
N TYR A 87 2.89 23.56 -1.62
CA TYR A 87 1.87 22.51 -1.75
C TYR A 87 0.49 23.08 -2.12
N LYS A 88 0.10 24.21 -1.52
CA LYS A 88 -1.17 24.89 -1.81
C LYS A 88 -1.21 25.47 -3.23
N ASP A 89 -0.13 26.13 -3.66
CA ASP A 89 -0.02 26.74 -4.99
C ASP A 89 -0.14 25.70 -6.10
N HIS A 90 0.42 24.50 -5.88
CA HIS A 90 0.33 23.37 -6.80
C HIS A 90 -0.88 22.45 -6.56
N LYS A 91 -1.74 22.77 -5.58
CA LYS A 91 -2.93 21.99 -5.19
C LYS A 91 -2.63 20.51 -4.89
N VAL A 92 -1.47 20.23 -4.31
CA VAL A 92 -1.04 18.87 -3.96
C VAL A 92 -1.24 18.61 -2.47
N ASN A 93 -1.85 17.49 -2.11
CA ASN A 93 -2.04 17.11 -0.70
C ASN A 93 -0.89 16.20 -0.22
N PRO A 94 -0.05 16.63 0.74
CA PRO A 94 1.04 15.78 1.27
C PRO A 94 0.51 14.51 1.97
N LEU A 95 -0.72 14.54 2.49
CA LEU A 95 -1.33 13.40 3.18
C LEU A 95 -1.99 12.39 2.22
N GLY A 96 -2.09 12.69 0.93
CA GLY A 96 -2.73 11.79 -0.03
C GLY A 96 -2.02 10.45 -0.18
N GLY A 97 -0.70 10.42 0.05
CA GLY A 97 0.11 9.21 -0.04
C GLY A 97 -0.03 8.24 1.14
N CYS A 98 -0.40 8.73 2.34
CA CYS A 98 -0.55 7.88 3.53
C CYS A 98 -1.99 7.41 3.76
N LEU A 99 -2.96 7.90 3.00
CA LEU A 99 -4.37 7.53 3.12
C LEU A 99 -4.62 6.01 3.00
N PRO A 100 -3.99 5.28 2.07
CA PRO A 100 -4.15 3.82 2.00
C PRO A 100 -3.66 3.10 3.26
N LEU A 101 -2.59 3.59 3.87
CA LEU A 101 -2.02 3.00 5.09
C LEU A 101 -2.97 3.17 6.28
N LEU A 102 -3.61 4.35 6.39
CA LEU A 102 -4.60 4.62 7.44
C LEU A 102 -5.83 3.72 7.32
N ILE A 103 -6.26 3.37 6.11
CA ILE A 103 -7.37 2.44 5.88
C ILE A 103 -6.94 0.99 6.11
N GLN A 104 -5.68 0.66 5.81
CA GLN A 104 -5.15 -0.69 5.99
C GLN A 104 -4.98 -1.06 7.47
N LEU A 105 -4.64 -0.10 8.33
CA LEU A 105 -4.43 -0.34 9.77
C LEU A 105 -5.64 -0.98 10.48
N PRO A 106 -6.88 -0.45 10.36
CA PRO A 106 -8.08 -1.08 10.91
C PRO A 106 -8.31 -2.51 10.42
N ILE A 107 -8.06 -2.77 9.13
CA ILE A 107 -8.23 -4.11 8.53
C ILE A 107 -7.22 -5.09 9.13
N LEU A 108 -5.97 -4.65 9.32
CA LEU A 108 -4.93 -5.45 9.95
C LEU A 108 -5.29 -5.80 11.39
N LEU A 109 -5.77 -4.83 12.18
CA LEU A 109 -6.19 -5.06 13.56
C LEU A 109 -7.38 -6.03 13.63
N ALA A 110 -8.33 -5.93 12.69
CA ALA A 110 -9.48 -6.82 12.63
C ALA A 110 -9.05 -8.26 12.31
N LEU A 111 -8.18 -8.45 11.32
CA LEU A 111 -7.62 -9.77 11.02
C LEU A 111 -6.82 -10.35 12.20
N PHE A 112 -5.97 -9.53 12.82
CA PHE A 112 -5.21 -9.96 13.99
C PHE A 112 -6.13 -10.45 15.12
N GLN A 113 -7.23 -9.74 15.37
CA GLN A 113 -8.21 -10.16 16.36
C GLN A 113 -8.88 -11.47 15.98
N ILE A 114 -9.30 -11.63 14.71
CA ILE A 114 -9.87 -12.88 14.20
C ILE A 114 -8.92 -14.05 14.47
N PHE A 115 -7.65 -13.94 14.06
CA PHE A 115 -6.65 -14.99 14.26
C PHE A 115 -6.41 -15.30 15.73
N ARG A 116 -6.44 -14.28 16.60
CA ARG A 116 -6.25 -14.49 18.04
C ARG A 116 -7.42 -15.23 18.68
N THR A 117 -8.64 -15.00 18.23
CA THR A 117 -9.85 -15.59 18.82
C THR A 117 -10.40 -16.76 18.00
N ILE A 118 -9.72 -17.19 16.93
CA ILE A 118 -10.25 -18.19 16.00
C ILE A 118 -10.53 -19.54 16.65
N THR A 119 -9.78 -19.90 17.70
CA THR A 119 -9.97 -21.14 18.47
C THR A 119 -11.12 -21.06 19.47
N THR A 120 -11.60 -19.86 19.78
CA THR A 120 -12.64 -19.60 20.79
C THR A 120 -13.87 -18.89 20.22
N ILE A 121 -13.88 -18.57 18.92
CA ILE A 121 -14.99 -17.86 18.28
C ILE A 121 -16.20 -18.78 18.20
N ASP A 122 -17.32 -18.31 18.73
CA ASP A 122 -18.60 -18.98 18.56
C ASP A 122 -19.07 -18.89 17.11
N LEU A 123 -19.17 -20.04 16.45
CA LEU A 123 -19.72 -20.17 15.08
C LEU A 123 -21.19 -19.71 14.98
N ASN A 124 -21.86 -19.48 16.11
CA ASN A 124 -23.20 -18.88 16.17
C ASN A 124 -23.24 -17.39 15.78
N THR A 125 -22.08 -16.73 15.74
CA THR A 125 -21.96 -15.35 15.23
C THR A 125 -21.90 -15.26 13.70
N LEU A 126 -21.88 -16.42 13.02
CA LEU A 126 -21.94 -16.50 11.57
C LEU A 126 -23.32 -16.11 11.06
N TYR A 127 -23.36 -15.39 9.94
CA TYR A 127 -24.62 -15.13 9.27
C TYR A 127 -25.27 -16.41 8.76
N SER A 128 -26.61 -16.40 8.70
CA SER A 128 -27.42 -17.56 8.30
C SER A 128 -27.12 -18.12 6.91
N PHE A 129 -26.53 -17.31 6.02
CA PHE A 129 -26.18 -17.69 4.65
C PHE A 129 -24.79 -18.31 4.51
N ILE A 130 -24.02 -18.46 5.60
CA ILE A 130 -22.65 -18.97 5.55
C ILE A 130 -22.63 -20.44 5.99
N PRO A 131 -22.12 -21.36 5.16
CA PRO A 131 -21.99 -22.76 5.55
C PRO A 131 -21.04 -22.89 6.74
N ARG A 132 -21.47 -23.63 7.76
CA ARG A 132 -20.69 -23.85 8.98
C ARG A 132 -19.60 -24.89 8.71
N PRO A 133 -18.31 -24.57 8.84
CA PRO A 133 -17.25 -25.57 8.73
C PRO A 133 -17.26 -26.48 9.96
N GLU A 134 -17.13 -27.79 9.76
CA GLU A 134 -17.01 -28.77 10.86
C GLU A 134 -15.64 -28.73 11.56
N ALA A 135 -14.61 -28.24 10.88
CA ALA A 135 -13.28 -28.01 11.44
C ALA A 135 -12.63 -26.76 10.82
N ILE A 136 -12.13 -25.85 11.66
CA ILE A 136 -11.31 -24.73 11.20
C ILE A 136 -9.85 -25.20 11.16
N HIS A 137 -9.40 -25.67 10.00
CA HIS A 137 -7.97 -25.91 9.78
C HIS A 137 -7.29 -24.56 9.50
N THR A 138 -6.65 -23.97 10.50
CA THR A 138 -5.90 -22.70 10.38
C THR A 138 -4.58 -22.85 9.62
N THR A 139 -4.43 -23.91 8.83
CA THR A 139 -3.24 -24.19 8.05
C THR A 139 -3.17 -23.31 6.79
N PHE A 140 -1.95 -22.93 6.45
CA PHE A 140 -1.54 -22.29 5.21
C PHE A 140 -0.76 -23.32 4.41
N LEU A 141 -1.33 -23.75 3.26
CA LEU A 141 -0.75 -24.74 2.35
C LEU A 141 -0.48 -26.11 3.02
N GLY A 142 -1.20 -26.44 4.10
CA GLY A 142 -1.00 -27.65 4.90
C GLY A 142 0.32 -27.72 5.70
N ILE A 143 1.22 -26.74 5.56
CA ILE A 143 2.58 -26.77 6.16
C ILE A 143 2.78 -25.77 7.30
N VAL A 144 2.02 -24.67 7.34
CA VAL A 144 2.19 -23.63 8.36
C VAL A 144 0.87 -23.36 9.07
N ASP A 145 0.87 -23.37 10.40
CA ASP A 145 -0.31 -23.02 11.20
C ASP A 145 -0.34 -21.52 11.45
N LEU A 146 -1.34 -20.83 10.90
CA LEU A 146 -1.52 -19.38 11.03
C LEU A 146 -1.98 -18.96 12.42
N GLY A 147 -2.46 -19.91 13.25
CA GLY A 147 -2.80 -19.65 14.64
C GLY A 147 -1.58 -19.47 15.55
N LYS A 148 -0.39 -19.86 15.09
CA LYS A 148 0.86 -19.78 15.85
C LYS A 148 1.81 -18.78 15.22
N ALA A 149 2.57 -18.09 16.07
CA ALA A 149 3.63 -17.22 15.60
C ALA A 149 4.70 -18.05 14.87
N SER A 150 4.85 -17.83 13.56
CA SER A 150 5.91 -18.43 12.74
C SER A 150 6.92 -17.36 12.36
N ILE A 151 8.17 -17.57 12.74
CA ILE A 151 9.27 -16.63 12.48
C ILE A 151 9.59 -16.62 10.98
N GLU A 152 9.43 -17.77 10.32
CA GLU A 152 9.67 -18.00 8.90
C GLU A 152 8.77 -17.10 8.05
N LEU A 153 7.47 -17.09 8.34
CA LEU A 153 6.52 -16.23 7.63
C LEU A 153 6.81 -14.76 7.87
N ALA A 154 7.21 -14.37 9.09
CA ALA A 154 7.55 -12.98 9.39
C ALA A 154 8.78 -12.50 8.61
N ILE A 155 9.82 -13.34 8.48
CA ILE A 155 11.01 -13.02 7.68
C ILE A 155 10.66 -12.91 6.20
N ILE A 156 9.89 -13.85 5.66
CA ILE A 156 9.46 -13.84 4.26
C ILE A 156 8.60 -12.61 3.97
N ALA A 157 7.62 -12.30 4.83
CA ALA A 157 6.77 -11.12 4.69
C ALA A 157 7.60 -9.84 4.75
N GLY A 158 8.54 -9.73 5.69
CA GLY A 158 9.45 -8.59 5.80
C GLY A 158 10.34 -8.41 4.57
N ALA A 159 10.94 -9.50 4.07
CA ALA A 159 11.75 -9.49 2.85
C ALA A 159 10.90 -9.07 1.63
N LEU A 160 9.71 -9.65 1.49
CA LEU A 160 8.79 -9.32 0.41
C LEU A 160 8.34 -7.85 0.47
N GLN A 161 8.05 -7.33 1.66
CA GLN A 161 7.64 -5.95 1.85
C GLN A 161 8.78 -4.97 1.59
N PHE A 162 10.01 -5.34 1.92
CA PHE A 162 11.21 -4.57 1.56
C PHE A 162 11.43 -4.54 0.04
N ILE A 163 11.26 -5.68 -0.63
CA ILE A 163 11.35 -5.78 -2.09
C ILE A 163 10.26 -4.92 -2.74
N GLN A 164 9.00 -5.03 -2.28
CA GLN A 164 7.89 -4.21 -2.76
C GLN A 164 8.16 -2.71 -2.56
N ALA A 165 8.71 -2.32 -1.40
CA ALA A 165 9.10 -0.95 -1.12
C ALA A 165 10.20 -0.46 -2.08
N LYS A 166 11.23 -1.27 -2.35
CA LYS A 166 12.29 -0.93 -3.32
C LYS A 166 11.76 -0.77 -4.73
N PHE A 167 10.92 -1.69 -5.21
CA PHE A 167 10.32 -1.58 -6.55
C PHE A 167 9.43 -0.34 -6.68
N MET A 168 8.69 0.01 -5.62
CA MET A 168 7.86 1.22 -5.61
C MET A 168 8.72 2.50 -5.59
N GLN A 169 9.81 2.51 -4.81
CA GLN A 169 10.75 3.63 -4.71
C GLN A 169 11.58 3.85 -5.98
N GLN A 170 11.86 2.79 -6.75
CA GLN A 170 12.58 2.90 -8.02
C GLN A 170 11.71 3.53 -9.13
N ARG A 171 10.40 3.22 -9.16
CA ARG A 171 9.45 3.89 -10.08
C ARG A 171 9.24 5.37 -9.75
N GLN A 172 9.45 5.75 -8.49
CA GLN A 172 9.34 7.12 -7.98
C GLN A 172 10.49 8.03 -8.44
N GLN A 173 11.65 7.47 -8.82
CA GLN A 173 12.82 8.26 -9.26
C GLN A 173 12.85 8.52 -10.77
N LEU A 174 12.15 7.72 -11.59
CA LEU A 174 12.13 7.84 -13.06
C LEU A 174 11.45 9.12 -13.60
N GLY A 175 10.87 9.95 -12.73
CA GLY A 175 10.32 11.27 -13.07
C GLY A 175 11.08 12.46 -12.47
N VAL A 176 12.16 12.22 -11.73
CA VAL A 176 13.01 13.26 -11.14
C VAL A 176 14.34 13.22 -11.89
N THR A 177 14.49 14.08 -12.90
CA THR A 177 15.82 14.32 -13.47
C THR A 177 16.71 14.83 -12.33
N PRO A 178 17.82 14.17 -11.99
CA PRO A 178 18.74 14.70 -11.00
C PRO A 178 19.29 16.03 -11.53
N GLN A 179 18.98 17.13 -10.86
CA GLN A 179 19.67 18.39 -11.07
C GLN A 179 21.10 18.21 -10.55
N LYS A 180 22.04 17.95 -11.48
CA LYS A 180 23.47 17.95 -11.17
C LYS A 180 23.84 19.36 -10.69
N ASP A 181 24.11 19.50 -9.40
CA ASP A 181 25.00 20.56 -8.90
C ASP A 181 26.37 20.41 -9.57
N GLY A 182 26.96 21.54 -9.94
CA GLY A 182 28.11 21.61 -10.83
C GLY A 182 29.35 20.88 -10.30
N LYS A 183 29.81 19.88 -11.07
CA LYS A 183 31.23 19.64 -11.31
C LYS A 183 31.40 18.96 -12.68
N LYS A 184 32.35 19.45 -13.46
CA LYS A 184 32.73 18.96 -14.79
C LYS A 184 33.29 17.54 -14.67
N ASP A 185 32.71 16.63 -15.43
CA ASP A 185 33.37 15.47 -16.00
C ASP A 185 32.56 15.00 -17.22
N ASP A 186 33.31 14.92 -18.31
CA ASP A 186 32.90 14.69 -19.69
C ASP A 186 32.66 13.19 -19.94
N SER A 187 31.92 12.89 -21.00
CA SER A 187 31.65 11.55 -21.57
C SER A 187 30.53 10.72 -20.92
N GLY A 188 29.39 10.61 -21.62
CA GLY A 188 28.39 9.53 -21.40
C GLY A 188 26.90 9.91 -21.45
N LYS A 189 26.51 11.13 -21.85
CA LYS A 189 25.13 11.62 -21.70
C LYS A 189 24.24 11.61 -22.96
N GLU A 190 24.64 10.95 -24.04
CA GLU A 190 23.86 10.99 -25.30
C GLU A 190 22.74 9.93 -25.39
N GLY A 191 22.78 8.85 -24.60
CA GLY A 191 21.81 7.75 -24.72
C GLY A 191 20.50 7.92 -23.93
N ALA A 192 20.49 8.71 -22.85
CA ALA A 192 19.32 8.80 -21.96
C ALA A 192 18.35 9.93 -22.33
N PHE A 193 18.83 10.97 -23.03
CA PHE A 193 18.01 12.12 -23.42
C PHE A 193 17.17 11.83 -24.68
N SER A 194 17.66 11.00 -25.59
CA SER A 194 16.95 10.60 -26.81
C SER A 194 15.69 9.78 -26.53
N ILE A 195 15.77 8.80 -25.62
CA ILE A 195 14.65 7.90 -25.29
C ILE A 195 13.47 8.65 -24.65
N VAL A 196 13.76 9.68 -23.84
CA VAL A 196 12.72 10.51 -23.21
C VAL A 196 12.07 11.45 -24.23
N GLN A 197 12.85 12.03 -25.15
CA GLN A 197 12.33 12.94 -26.16
C GLN A 197 11.46 12.22 -27.20
N GLU A 198 11.81 10.99 -27.56
CA GLU A 198 11.04 10.14 -28.47
C GLU A 198 9.69 9.72 -27.86
N GLN A 199 9.65 9.47 -26.53
CA GLN A 199 8.43 9.08 -25.83
C GLN A 199 7.42 10.22 -25.67
N TYR A 200 7.87 11.48 -25.63
CA TYR A 200 6.99 12.66 -25.66
C TYR A 200 6.45 12.93 -27.07
N LEU A 201 7.25 12.73 -28.10
CA LEU A 201 6.82 12.93 -29.50
C LEU A 201 5.73 11.93 -29.91
N TRP A 202 5.84 10.66 -29.52
CA TRP A 202 4.82 9.64 -29.81
C TRP A 202 3.46 9.87 -29.11
N ARG A 203 3.45 10.52 -27.95
CA ARG A 203 2.20 10.87 -27.24
C ARG A 203 1.50 12.09 -27.84
N GLY A 204 2.22 12.97 -28.54
CA GLY A 204 1.65 14.10 -29.27
C GLY A 204 0.99 13.70 -30.59
N TYR A 205 1.53 12.68 -31.28
CA TYR A 205 1.04 12.29 -32.61
C TYR A 205 -0.23 11.43 -32.58
N LYS A 206 -0.54 10.76 -31.46
CA LYS A 206 -1.74 9.89 -31.35
C LYS A 206 -3.02 10.64 -30.95
N LYS A 207 -3.01 11.97 -31.01
CA LYS A 207 -4.13 12.87 -30.64
C LYS A 207 -4.53 13.85 -31.76
N ALA A 208 -4.05 13.66 -32.98
CA ALA A 208 -4.53 14.34 -34.18
C ALA A 208 -5.22 13.34 -35.12
#